data_AF-A0A1H6GJU5-F1
#
_entry.id   AF-A0A1H6GJU5-F1
#
_cell.length_a   1.000
_cell.length_b   1.000
_cell.length_c   1.000
_cell.angle_alpha   90.00
_cell.angle_beta   90.00
_cell.angle_gamma   90.00
#
_symmetry.space_group_name_H-M   'P 1'
#
loop_
_entity.id
_entity.type
_entity.pdbx_description
1 polymer ?
#
loop_
_entity_poly.entity_id
_entity_poly.type
_entity_poly.pdbx_seq_one_letter_code
_entity_poly.pdbx_strand_id
1 'polypeptide(L)'
;MTQTTDQVQPPATSQADIDTWRILKKALKTGLSDRGLTIDAVNASLITRFMLEQIEASGLRVVPVKPTTEMQQAIKQSLDQGKRMSVAWVKPRTKQRWRYQAAVEAAPDWRRGYLQDLGLESEKPKA
;
A
#
# COMPACT_ATOMS: atom_id res chain seq x y z
N MET A 1 8.83 -5.12 -35.33
CA MET A 1 8.58 -4.12 -34.28
C MET A 1 8.39 -4.85 -32.97
N THR A 2 9.46 -5.01 -32.19
CA THR A 2 9.43 -5.65 -30.87
C THR A 2 9.04 -4.60 -29.84
N GLN A 3 7.85 -4.74 -29.25
CA GLN A 3 7.42 -3.94 -28.11
C GLN A 3 8.23 -4.40 -26.90
N THR A 4 9.23 -3.61 -26.51
CA THR A 4 9.87 -3.73 -25.20
C THR A 4 8.81 -3.41 -24.16
N THR A 5 8.33 -4.43 -23.45
CA THR A 5 7.51 -4.26 -22.26
C THR A 5 8.35 -3.48 -21.26
N ASP A 6 8.06 -2.18 -21.13
CA ASP A 6 8.60 -1.33 -20.08
C ASP A 6 8.30 -2.03 -18.75
N GLN A 7 9.33 -2.65 -18.17
CA GLN A 7 9.22 -3.18 -16.82
C GLN A 7 9.10 -1.95 -15.93
N VAL A 8 7.87 -1.67 -15.51
CA VAL A 8 7.58 -0.67 -14.48
C VAL A 8 8.28 -1.15 -13.23
N GLN A 9 9.51 -0.67 -13.04
CA GLN A 9 10.31 -1.00 -11.88
C GLN A 9 9.51 -0.60 -10.65
N PRO A 10 9.22 -1.53 -9.72
CA PRO A 10 8.41 -1.22 -8.57
C PRO A 10 9.07 -0.05 -7.82
N PRO A 11 8.32 1.04 -7.50
CA PRO A 11 8.91 2.16 -6.79
C PRO A 11 9.62 1.66 -5.53
N ALA A 12 10.74 2.28 -5.17
CA ALA A 12 11.49 1.93 -3.97
C ALA A 12 10.56 1.88 -2.75
N THR A 13 10.79 0.92 -1.85
CA THR A 13 10.01 0.76 -0.62
C THR A 13 10.04 2.05 0.18
N SER A 14 8.86 2.64 0.42
CA SER A 14 8.73 3.87 1.18
C SER A 14 8.77 3.57 2.68
N GLN A 15 9.16 4.54 3.51
CA GLN A 15 9.07 4.40 4.96
C GLN A 15 7.62 4.12 5.41
N ALA A 16 6.63 4.65 4.67
CA ALA A 16 5.22 4.40 4.94
C ALA A 16 4.84 2.93 4.71
N ASP A 17 5.44 2.24 3.74
CA ASP A 17 5.23 0.81 3.49
C ASP A 17 5.74 -0.03 4.68
N ILE A 18 6.94 0.30 5.16
CA ILE A 18 7.58 -0.35 6.32
C ILE A 18 6.73 -0.15 7.57
N ASP A 19 6.33 1.08 7.83
CA ASP A 19 5.56 1.42 9.03
C ASP A 19 4.17 0.79 8.98
N THR A 20 3.54 0.73 7.79
CA THR A 20 2.27 0.04 7.59
C THR A 20 2.39 -1.43 7.96
N TRP A 21 3.41 -2.14 7.46
CA TRP A 21 3.65 -3.54 7.84
C TRP A 21 3.85 -3.70 9.35
N ARG A 22 4.69 -2.85 9.97
CA ARG A 22 4.97 -2.90 11.41
C ARG A 22 3.73 -2.65 12.25
N ILE A 23 2.90 -1.69 11.87
CA ILE A 23 1.65 -1.37 12.57
C ILE A 23 0.68 -2.55 12.49
N LEU A 24 0.50 -3.15 11.31
CA LEU A 24 -0.40 -4.29 11.12
C LEU A 24 0.06 -5.49 11.95
N LYS A 25 1.35 -5.83 11.89
CA LYS A 25 1.94 -6.91 12.69
C LYS A 25 1.78 -6.66 14.19
N LYS A 26 2.02 -5.42 14.64
CA LYS A 26 1.87 -5.04 16.05
C LYS A 26 0.41 -5.13 16.49
N ALA A 27 -0.52 -4.62 15.67
CA ALA A 27 -1.96 -4.64 15.98
C ALA A 27 -2.48 -6.08 16.12
N LEU A 28 -2.07 -6.98 15.22
CA LEU A 28 -2.41 -8.40 15.34
C LEU A 28 -1.88 -8.99 16.64
N LYS A 29 -0.58 -8.77 16.93
CA LYS A 29 0.06 -9.31 18.15
C LYS A 29 -0.64 -8.81 19.41
N THR A 30 -0.92 -7.50 19.49
CA THR A 30 -1.67 -6.90 20.61
C THR A 30 -3.06 -7.51 20.71
N GLY A 31 -3.81 -7.59 19.61
CA GLY A 31 -5.17 -8.15 19.64
C GLY A 31 -5.24 -9.62 20.04
N LEU A 32 -4.21 -10.42 19.73
CA LEU A 32 -4.09 -11.80 20.21
C LEU A 32 -3.70 -11.86 21.68
N SER A 33 -2.74 -11.03 22.10
CA SER A 33 -2.33 -10.95 23.51
C SER A 33 -3.47 -10.50 24.43
N ASP A 34 -4.33 -9.58 23.99
CA ASP A 34 -5.53 -9.16 24.72
C ASP A 34 -6.53 -10.32 24.93
N ARG A 35 -6.43 -11.38 24.12
CA ARG A 35 -7.22 -12.62 24.22
C ARG A 35 -6.47 -13.76 24.91
N GLY A 36 -5.31 -13.48 25.52
CA GLY A 36 -4.47 -14.47 26.20
C GLY A 36 -3.64 -15.34 25.26
N LEU A 37 -3.54 -15.00 23.97
CA LEU A 37 -2.73 -15.73 22.99
C LEU A 37 -1.38 -15.03 22.77
N THR A 38 -0.30 -15.69 23.15
CA THR A 38 1.06 -15.21 22.92
C THR A 38 1.64 -15.90 21.68
N ILE A 39 2.11 -15.10 20.73
CA ILE A 39 2.79 -15.57 19.53
C ILE A 39 4.14 -14.87 19.39
N ASP A 40 5.11 -15.61 18.86
CA ASP A 40 6.44 -15.08 18.55
C ASP A 40 6.40 -14.15 17.32
N ALA A 41 7.52 -13.49 17.04
CA ALA A 41 7.60 -12.54 15.93
C ALA A 41 7.43 -13.20 14.56
N VAL A 42 7.92 -14.43 14.39
CA VAL A 42 7.86 -15.17 13.13
C VAL A 42 6.43 -15.57 12.80
N ASN A 43 5.70 -16.16 13.75
CA ASN A 43 4.30 -16.50 13.56
C ASN A 43 3.44 -15.24 13.42
N ALA A 44 3.75 -14.15 14.13
CA ALA A 44 3.07 -12.88 13.93
C ALA A 44 3.20 -12.39 12.49
N SER A 45 4.39 -12.44 11.90
CA SER A 45 4.60 -12.08 10.49
C SER A 45 3.82 -13.01 9.54
N LEU A 46 3.87 -14.33 9.75
CA LEU A 46 3.16 -15.30 8.89
C LEU A 46 1.63 -15.13 8.93
N ILE A 47 1.06 -15.02 10.13
CA ILE A 47 -0.38 -14.86 10.30
C ILE A 47 -0.83 -13.51 9.74
N THR A 48 -0.08 -12.43 10.00
CA THR A 48 -0.41 -11.10 9.46
C THR A 48 -0.42 -11.13 7.94
N ARG A 49 0.61 -11.72 7.31
CA ARG A 49 0.68 -11.87 5.85
C ARG A 49 -0.52 -12.66 5.33
N PHE A 50 -0.78 -13.84 5.90
CA PHE A 50 -1.86 -14.71 5.45
C PHE A 50 -3.22 -13.98 5.52
N MET A 51 -3.51 -13.28 6.62
CA MET A 51 -4.73 -12.49 6.77
C MET A 51 -4.85 -11.40 5.70
N LEU A 52 -3.77 -10.66 5.43
CA LEU A 52 -3.77 -9.59 4.42
C LEU A 52 -3.96 -10.14 3.00
N GLU A 53 -3.33 -11.26 2.66
CA GLU A 53 -3.53 -11.95 1.38
C GLU A 53 -4.98 -12.40 1.21
N GLN A 54 -5.62 -12.92 2.26
CA GLN A 54 -7.04 -13.32 2.21
C GLN A 54 -7.98 -12.11 2.03
N ILE A 55 -7.70 -11.01 2.72
CA ILE A 55 -8.47 -9.75 2.55
C ILE A 55 -8.35 -9.27 1.10
N GLU A 56 -7.16 -9.29 0.51
CA GLU A 56 -6.95 -8.86 -0.87
C GLU A 56 -7.54 -9.81 -1.91
N ALA A 57 -7.49 -11.12 -1.66
CA ALA A 57 -8.16 -12.11 -2.48
C ALA A 57 -9.69 -11.89 -2.52
N SER A 58 -10.27 -11.33 -1.45
CA SER A 58 -11.68 -10.94 -1.42
C SER A 58 -12.01 -9.63 -2.18
N GLY A 59 -11.01 -8.98 -2.79
CA GLY A 59 -11.15 -7.71 -3.49
C GLY A 59 -11.12 -6.48 -2.58
N LEU A 60 -10.73 -6.64 -1.31
CA LEU A 60 -10.62 -5.56 -0.34
C LEU A 60 -9.15 -5.15 -0.16
N ARG A 61 -8.88 -3.87 0.06
CA ARG A 61 -7.54 -3.37 0.36
C ARG A 61 -7.51 -2.68 1.71
N VAL A 62 -6.51 -3.01 2.53
CA VAL A 62 -6.27 -2.32 3.79
C VAL A 62 -5.54 -1.02 3.52
N VAL A 63 -6.11 0.10 3.97
CA VAL A 63 -5.58 1.45 3.71
C VAL A 63 -5.61 2.25 5.02
N PRO A 64 -4.61 3.12 5.29
CA PRO A 64 -4.64 4.01 6.43
C PRO A 64 -5.88 4.90 6.42
N VAL A 65 -6.54 5.03 7.59
CA VAL A 65 -7.69 5.94 7.76
C VAL A 65 -7.28 7.39 7.56
N LYS A 66 -6.10 7.76 8.09
CA LYS A 66 -5.50 9.08 7.86
C LYS A 66 -4.65 9.00 6.58
N PRO A 67 -4.93 9.83 5.56
CA PRO A 67 -4.21 9.77 4.30
C PRO A 67 -2.75 10.18 4.47
N THR A 68 -1.83 9.39 3.91
CA THR A 68 -0.40 9.71 3.87
C THR A 68 -0.11 10.87 2.91
N THR A 69 1.08 11.44 2.97
CA THR A 69 1.51 12.51 2.06
C THR A 69 1.41 12.09 0.59
N GLU A 70 1.80 10.85 0.26
CA GLU A 70 1.70 10.30 -1.09
C GLU A 70 0.25 10.18 -1.55
N MET A 71 -0.65 9.69 -0.68
CA MET A 71 -2.09 9.65 -0.98
C MET A 71 -2.67 11.05 -1.19
N GLN A 72 -2.26 12.04 -0.38
CA GLN A 72 -2.69 13.44 -0.55
C GLN A 72 -2.19 14.04 -1.87
N GLN A 73 -0.96 13.74 -2.24
CA GLN A 73 -0.38 14.18 -3.51
C GLN A 73 -1.10 13.53 -4.69
N ALA A 74 -1.40 12.22 -4.61
CA ALA A 74 -2.18 11.52 -5.63
C ALA A 74 -3.59 12.09 -5.77
N ILE A 75 -4.26 12.41 -4.66
CA ILE A 75 -5.56 13.10 -4.66
C ILE A 75 -5.46 14.45 -5.39
N LYS A 76 -4.43 15.25 -5.09
CA LYS A 76 -4.22 16.56 -5.74
C LYS A 76 -3.99 16.41 -7.24
N GLN A 77 -3.12 15.47 -7.63
CA GLN A 77 -2.78 15.21 -9.03
C GLN A 77 -3.95 14.59 -9.82
N SER A 78 -4.84 13.85 -9.16
CA SER A 78 -5.99 13.19 -9.82
C SER A 78 -6.96 14.15 -10.49
N LEU A 79 -6.95 15.43 -10.06
CA LEU A 79 -7.80 16.50 -10.60
C LEU A 79 -7.01 17.62 -11.25
N ASP A 80 -5.72 17.38 -11.52
CA ASP A 80 -4.91 18.35 -12.22
C ASP A 80 -5.43 18.51 -13.66
N GLN A 81 -5.81 19.75 -14.00
CA GLN A 81 -6.41 20.08 -15.28
C GLN A 81 -5.41 19.89 -16.44
N GLY A 82 -4.11 19.95 -16.16
CA GLY A 82 -3.06 19.68 -17.15
C GLY A 82 -2.99 18.22 -17.60
N LYS A 83 -3.51 17.27 -16.80
CA LYS A 83 -3.57 15.84 -17.14
C LYS A 83 -4.95 15.40 -17.65
N ARG A 84 -6.02 16.11 -17.29
CA ARG A 84 -7.40 15.76 -17.66
C ARG A 84 -8.24 17.02 -17.93
N MET A 85 -8.30 17.47 -19.19
CA MET A 85 -9.12 18.62 -19.62
C MET A 85 -10.61 18.47 -19.26
N SER A 86 -11.11 17.23 -19.15
CA SER A 86 -12.51 16.95 -18.78
C SER A 86 -12.85 17.28 -17.33
N VAL A 87 -11.87 17.55 -16.46
CA VAL A 87 -12.11 17.85 -15.04
C VAL A 87 -13.02 19.07 -14.87
N ALA A 88 -12.94 20.09 -15.73
CA ALA A 88 -13.81 21.26 -15.62
C ALA A 88 -15.30 20.90 -15.75
N TRP A 89 -15.64 19.93 -16.60
CA TRP A 89 -17.01 19.63 -17.04
C TRP A 89 -17.65 18.41 -16.35
N VAL A 90 -16.87 17.67 -15.56
CA VAL A 90 -17.31 16.44 -14.91
C VAL A 90 -18.02 16.71 -13.58
N LYS A 91 -19.10 15.96 -13.32
CA LYS A 91 -19.91 16.05 -12.09
C LYS A 91 -19.07 15.84 -10.82
N PRO A 92 -19.39 16.52 -9.69
CA PRO A 92 -18.64 16.41 -8.44
C PRO A 92 -18.45 14.97 -7.93
N ARG A 93 -19.48 14.12 -8.05
CA ARG A 93 -19.42 12.71 -7.63
C ARG A 93 -18.32 11.92 -8.34
N THR A 94 -18.13 12.15 -9.64
CA THR A 94 -17.10 11.47 -10.42
C THR A 94 -15.70 11.97 -10.03
N LYS A 95 -15.54 13.28 -9.79
CA LYS A 95 -14.28 13.85 -9.26
C LYS A 95 -13.90 13.23 -7.92
N GLN A 96 -14.89 13.06 -7.03
CA GLN A 96 -14.68 12.42 -5.74
C GLN A 96 -14.27 10.95 -5.91
N ARG A 97 -14.91 10.20 -6.81
CA ARG A 97 -14.51 8.81 -7.14
C ARG A 97 -13.06 8.74 -7.60
N TRP A 98 -12.62 9.65 -8.48
CA TRP A 98 -11.23 9.70 -8.95
C TRP A 98 -10.24 9.99 -7.84
N ARG A 99 -10.55 10.94 -6.94
CA ARG A 99 -9.71 11.22 -5.77
C ARG A 99 -9.56 9.99 -4.88
N TYR A 100 -10.67 9.30 -4.58
CA TYR A 100 -10.62 8.09 -3.76
C TYR A 100 -9.81 6.99 -4.42
N GLN A 101 -10.03 6.76 -5.72
CA GLN A 101 -9.28 5.76 -6.46
C GLN A 101 -7.77 6.08 -6.46
N ALA A 102 -7.39 7.32 -6.73
CA ALA A 102 -5.99 7.75 -6.69
C ALA A 102 -5.37 7.60 -5.29
N ALA A 103 -6.13 7.91 -4.24
CA ALA A 103 -5.69 7.71 -2.86
C ALA A 103 -5.48 6.23 -2.54
N VAL A 104 -6.39 5.36 -2.97
CA VAL A 104 -6.28 3.90 -2.75
C VAL A 104 -5.11 3.33 -3.54
N GLU A 105 -4.91 3.74 -4.78
CA GLU A 105 -3.78 3.31 -5.62
C GLU A 105 -2.43 3.72 -4.99
N ALA A 106 -2.33 4.94 -4.47
CA ALA A 106 -1.16 5.47 -3.77
C ALA A 106 -1.09 5.10 -2.27
N ALA A 107 -1.98 4.23 -1.79
CA ALA A 107 -1.89 3.75 -0.42
C ALA A 107 -0.61 2.91 -0.24
N PRO A 108 -0.03 2.90 0.98
CA PRO A 108 1.12 2.06 1.27
C PRO A 108 0.88 0.59 0.92
N ASP A 109 1.94 -0.08 0.49
CA ASP A 109 1.94 -1.51 0.15
C ASP A 109 2.63 -2.31 1.25
N TRP A 110 1.82 -3.04 2.03
CA TRP A 110 2.31 -3.87 3.13
C TRP A 110 3.24 -4.98 2.65
N ARG A 111 3.14 -5.43 1.39
CA ARG A 111 4.02 -6.48 0.85
C ARG A 111 5.48 -6.03 0.83
N ARG A 112 5.71 -4.76 0.51
CA ARG A 112 7.07 -4.18 0.48
C ARG A 112 7.67 -4.11 1.88
N GLY A 113 6.88 -3.64 2.85
CA GLY A 113 7.27 -3.65 4.25
C GLY A 113 7.57 -5.06 4.77
N TYR A 114 6.78 -6.07 4.33
CA TYR A 114 7.04 -7.48 4.63
C TYR A 114 8.33 -8.01 4.00
N LEU A 115 8.58 -7.75 2.71
CA LEU A 115 9.80 -8.18 2.02
C LEU A 115 11.05 -7.58 2.67
N GLN A 116 10.97 -6.34 3.13
CA GLN A 116 12.07 -5.71 3.85
C GLN A 116 12.26 -6.29 5.27
N ASP A 117 11.18 -6.65 5.97
CA ASP A 117 11.22 -7.35 7.27
C ASP A 117 11.89 -8.74 7.14
N LEU A 118 11.82 -9.37 5.96
CA LEU A 118 12.55 -10.61 5.63
C LEU A 118 14.02 -10.38 5.24
N GLY A 119 14.47 -9.14 5.09
CA GLY A 119 15.82 -8.81 4.60
C GLY A 119 16.03 -9.02 3.10
N LEU A 120 14.95 -9.25 2.33
CA LEU A 120 15.00 -9.61 0.91
C LEU A 120 15.21 -8.43 -0.05
N GLU A 121 15.29 -7.19 0.43
CA GLU A 121 15.56 -5.99 -0.40
C GLU A 121 17.04 -5.58 -0.47
N SER A 122 17.98 -6.40 0.02
CA SER A 122 19.40 -6.02 0.11
C SER A 122 20.22 -6.29 -1.16
N GLU A 123 19.67 -6.88 -2.22
CA GLU A 123 20.39 -7.07 -3.48
C GLU A 123 20.24 -5.85 -4.41
N LYS A 124 20.92 -4.76 -4.06
CA LYS A 124 21.45 -3.87 -5.11
C LYS A 124 22.65 -4.58 -5.75
N PRO A 125 22.72 -4.76 -7.08
CA PRO A 125 23.97 -5.14 -7.70
C PRO A 125 24.98 -4.02 -7.44
N LYS A 126 26.10 -4.35 -6.78
CA LYS A 126 27.27 -3.47 -6.70
C LYS A 126 27.72 -3.15 -8.13
N ALA A 127 27.70 -1.87 -8.47
CA ALA A 127 28.49 -1.32 -9.57
C ALA A 127 29.97 -1.32 -9.19
#